data_AF-A0A1L5YR36-F1
#
_entry.id   AF-A0A1L5YR36-F1
#
_cell.length_a   1.000
_cell.length_b   1.000
_cell.length_c   1.000
_cell.angle_alpha   90.00
_cell.angle_beta   90.00
_cell.angle_gamma   90.00
#
_symmetry.space_group_name_H-M   'P 1'
#
loop_
_entity.id
_entity.type
_entity.pdbx_description
1 polymer ?
#
loop_
_entity_poly.entity_id
_entity_poly.type
_entity_poly.pdbx_seq_one_letter_code
_entity_poly.pdbx_strand_id
1 'polypeptide(L)'
;IAVTCHKLHVIWYLQMTKAWIQAKRKPAVGRLAEELRYDAFVSYSQHDAEWVEEILVPELESAHPPFALCLHKRDFQPGRWIVDNIIDSIEKSHRTLFVLSEH
;
A
#
# COMPACT_ATOMS: atom_id res chain seq x y z
N ILE A 1 -0.68 7.76 -54.28
CA ILE A 1 0.62 7.79 -53.55
C ILE A 1 0.58 8.76 -52.35
N ALA A 2 0.03 9.97 -52.48
CA ALA A 2 -0.06 10.94 -51.37
C ALA A 2 -0.96 10.52 -50.17
N VAL A 3 -2.06 9.82 -50.43
CA VAL A 3 -3.04 9.41 -49.40
C VAL A 3 -2.46 8.36 -48.42
N THR A 4 -1.63 7.44 -48.93
CA THR A 4 -0.98 6.41 -48.12
C THR A 4 0.07 7.00 -47.17
N CYS A 5 0.76 8.07 -47.59
CA CYS A 5 1.74 8.78 -46.77
C CYS A 5 1.08 9.48 -45.57
N HIS A 6 -0.08 10.12 -45.77
CA HIS A 6 -0.82 10.78 -44.69
C HIS A 6 -1.38 9.78 -43.68
N LYS A 7 -1.86 8.62 -44.14
CA LYS A 7 -2.34 7.54 -43.26
C LYS A 7 -1.23 7.01 -42.35
N LEU A 8 -0.03 6.78 -42.91
CA LEU A 8 1.14 6.31 -42.15
C LEU A 8 1.64 7.35 -41.14
N HIS A 9 1.67 8.63 -41.52
CA HIS A 9 2.04 9.71 -40.60
C HIS A 9 1.05 9.84 -39.43
N VAL A 10 -0.26 9.81 -39.71
CA VAL A 10 -1.29 9.92 -38.66
C VAL A 10 -1.23 8.74 -37.71
N ILE A 11 -1.04 7.52 -38.20
CA ILE A 11 -0.88 6.32 -37.35
C ILE A 11 0.37 6.46 -36.47
N TRP A 12 1.49 6.94 -37.02
CA TRP A 12 2.72 7.17 -36.27
C TRP A 12 2.52 8.22 -35.16
N TYR A 13 1.89 9.36 -35.46
CA TYR A 13 1.59 10.39 -34.46
C TYR A 13 0.62 9.89 -33.38
N LEU A 14 -0.37 9.06 -33.73
CA LEU A 14 -1.28 8.44 -32.76
C LEU A 14 -0.56 7.45 -31.83
N GLN A 15 0.41 6.70 -32.35
CA GLN A 15 1.25 5.82 -31.52
C GLN A 15 2.16 6.62 -30.59
N MET A 16 2.79 7.68 -31.09
CA MET A 16 3.68 8.54 -30.30
C MET A 16 2.93 9.30 -29.20
N THR A 17 1.73 9.82 -29.49
CA THR A 17 0.88 10.46 -28.48
C THR A 17 0.42 9.48 -27.41
N LYS A 18 0.06 8.24 -27.78
CA LYS A 18 -0.25 7.17 -26.80
C LYS A 18 0.96 6.81 -25.94
N ALA A 19 2.14 6.65 -26.52
CA ALA A 19 3.38 6.37 -25.78
C ALA A 19 3.74 7.51 -24.81
N TRP A 20 3.58 8.76 -25.25
CA TRP A 20 3.83 9.94 -24.41
C TRP A 20 2.83 10.06 -23.26
N ILE A 21 1.55 9.74 -23.50
CA ILE A 21 0.52 9.68 -22.46
C ILE A 21 0.81 8.53 -21.48
N GLN A 22 1.22 7.34 -21.95
CA GLN A 22 1.62 6.23 -21.08
C GLN A 22 2.85 6.55 -20.23
N ALA A 23 3.86 7.20 -20.81
CA ALA A 23 5.06 7.61 -20.09
C ALA A 23 4.75 8.64 -18.99
N LYS A 24 3.83 9.58 -19.24
CA LYS A 24 3.34 10.53 -18.23
C LYS A 24 2.35 9.90 -17.24
N ARG A 25 1.70 8.80 -17.60
CA ARG A 25 0.76 8.05 -16.73
C ARG A 25 1.44 6.99 -15.87
N LYS A 26 2.76 6.76 -15.95
CA LYS A 26 3.45 5.94 -14.92
C LYS A 26 3.21 6.61 -13.57
N PRO A 27 2.30 6.08 -12.74
CA PRO A 27 1.83 6.82 -11.60
C PRO A 27 2.89 6.68 -10.51
N ALA A 28 3.17 7.76 -9.77
CA ALA A 28 3.93 7.70 -8.53
C ALA A 28 3.42 6.59 -7.58
N VAL A 29 2.14 6.24 -7.72
CA VAL A 29 1.45 5.11 -7.07
C VAL A 29 2.15 3.76 -7.24
N GLY A 30 2.76 3.48 -8.40
CA GLY A 30 3.48 2.21 -8.60
C GLY A 30 4.79 2.13 -7.83
N ARG A 31 5.44 3.28 -7.58
CA ARG A 31 6.67 3.34 -6.78
C ARG A 31 6.37 3.31 -5.28
N LEU A 32 5.26 3.93 -4.84
CA LEU A 32 4.76 3.79 -3.46
C LEU A 32 4.34 2.36 -3.15
N ALA A 33 3.71 1.65 -4.10
CA ALA A 33 3.29 0.27 -3.90
C ALA A 33 4.45 -0.71 -3.66
N GLU A 34 5.67 -0.40 -4.12
CA GLU A 34 6.85 -1.23 -3.81
C GLU A 34 7.44 -0.98 -2.42
N GLU A 35 7.08 0.13 -1.76
CA GLU A 35 7.50 0.42 -0.37
C GLU A 35 6.49 -0.09 0.67
N LEU A 36 5.28 -0.42 0.23
CA LEU A 36 4.21 -0.94 1.09
C LEU A 36 4.47 -2.42 1.39
N ARG A 37 4.80 -2.72 2.65
CA ARG A 37 5.13 -4.06 3.14
C ARG A 37 3.93 -4.77 3.76
N TYR A 38 2.93 -4.02 4.18
CA TYR A 38 1.79 -4.51 4.94
C TYR A 38 0.47 -4.06 4.32
N ASP A 39 -0.55 -4.89 4.41
CA ASP A 39 -1.92 -4.56 4.01
C ASP A 39 -2.56 -3.59 5.00
N ALA A 40 -2.31 -3.78 6.30
CA ALA A 40 -2.79 -2.88 7.33
C ALA A 40 -1.86 -2.79 8.55
N PHE A 41 -1.75 -1.58 9.10
CA PHE A 41 -1.24 -1.34 10.45
C PHE A 41 -2.40 -1.36 11.45
N VAL A 42 -2.29 -2.10 12.55
CA VAL A 42 -3.32 -2.17 13.59
C VAL A 42 -2.90 -1.36 14.81
N SER A 43 -3.66 -0.32 15.13
CA SER A 43 -3.50 0.52 16.31
C SER A 43 -4.58 0.15 17.33
N TYR A 44 -4.16 -0.25 18.53
CA TYR A 44 -5.03 -0.72 19.60
C TYR A 44 -4.50 -0.30 20.98
N SER A 45 -5.39 -0.28 21.98
CA SER A 45 -5.01 -0.07 23.38
C SER A 45 -4.36 -1.33 23.93
N GLN A 46 -3.38 -1.21 24.83
CA GLN A 46 -2.75 -2.39 25.46
C GLN A 46 -3.75 -3.24 26.25
N HIS A 47 -4.85 -2.64 26.70
CA HIS A 47 -5.95 -3.34 27.36
C HIS A 47 -6.68 -4.31 26.42
N ASP A 48 -6.68 -4.05 25.11
CA ASP A 48 -7.32 -4.90 24.09
C ASP A 48 -6.34 -5.89 23.44
N ALA A 49 -5.11 -5.97 23.92
CA ALA A 49 -4.05 -6.73 23.27
C ALA A 49 -4.36 -8.22 23.14
N GLU A 50 -4.98 -8.82 24.17
CA GLU A 50 -5.38 -10.23 24.17
C GLU A 50 -6.37 -10.52 23.04
N TRP A 51 -7.43 -9.72 22.94
CA TRP A 51 -8.43 -9.87 21.88
C TRP A 51 -7.83 -9.64 20.48
N VAL A 52 -6.97 -8.62 20.33
CA VAL A 52 -6.34 -8.32 19.04
C VAL A 52 -5.39 -9.43 18.61
N GLU A 53 -4.52 -9.90 19.50
CA GLU A 53 -3.47 -10.88 19.16
C GLU A 53 -4.00 -12.31 19.04
N GLU A 54 -5.03 -12.68 19.81
CA GLU A 54 -5.55 -14.05 19.83
C GLU A 54 -6.75 -14.27 18.90
N ILE A 55 -7.49 -13.21 18.56
CA ILE A 55 -8.71 -13.33 17.75
C ILE A 55 -8.57 -12.54 16.44
N LEU A 56 -8.39 -11.22 16.50
CA LEU A 56 -8.42 -10.39 15.29
C LEU A 56 -7.30 -10.74 14.31
N VAL A 57 -6.06 -10.83 14.80
CA VAL A 57 -4.87 -11.08 13.98
C VAL A 57 -4.92 -12.47 13.33
N PRO A 58 -5.17 -13.56 14.07
CA PRO A 58 -5.26 -14.89 13.46
C PRO A 58 -6.36 -15.00 12.40
N GLU A 59 -7.53 -14.41 12.61
CA GLU A 59 -8.63 -14.43 11.63
C GLU A 59 -8.26 -13.71 10.32
N LEU A 60 -7.53 -12.59 10.41
CA LEU A 60 -7.08 -11.84 9.24
C LEU A 60 -5.88 -12.48 8.54
N GLU A 61 -4.91 -12.99 9.28
CA GLU A 61 -3.73 -13.67 8.73
C GLU A 61 -4.08 -15.07 8.16
N SER A 62 -5.16 -15.72 8.65
CA SER A 62 -5.66 -17.01 8.13
C SER A 62 -6.73 -16.89 7.05
N ALA A 63 -7.16 -15.66 6.72
CA ALA A 63 -8.10 -15.39 5.64
C ALA A 63 -7.54 -15.87 4.28
N HIS A 64 -8.43 -16.01 3.29
CA HIS A 64 -8.05 -16.42 1.94
C HIS A 64 -8.48 -15.33 0.93
N PRO A 65 -7.55 -14.48 0.44
CA PRO A 65 -6.10 -14.48 0.70
C PRO A 65 -5.72 -13.94 2.10
N PRO A 66 -4.53 -14.30 2.63
CA PRO A 66 -4.07 -13.86 3.94
C PRO A 66 -3.66 -12.40 3.91
N PHE A 67 -3.97 -11.65 4.97
CA PHE A 67 -3.55 -10.26 5.12
C PHE A 67 -2.21 -10.15 5.86
N ALA A 68 -1.29 -9.33 5.35
CA ALA A 68 -0.05 -8.98 6.03
C ALA A 68 -0.28 -7.81 6.99
N LEU A 69 -0.26 -8.06 8.29
CA LEU A 69 -0.53 -7.04 9.32
C LEU A 69 0.76 -6.54 9.99
N CYS A 70 0.81 -5.23 10.25
CA CYS A 70 1.84 -4.59 11.07
C CYS A 70 1.29 -4.33 12.48
N LEU A 71 1.96 -4.86 13.50
CA LEU A 71 1.56 -4.74 14.91
C LEU A 71 2.63 -4.03 15.72
N HIS A 72 2.22 -3.10 16.59
CA HIS A 72 3.16 -2.31 17.38
C HIS A 72 3.99 -3.13 18.38
N LYS A 73 3.52 -4.31 18.81
CA LYS A 73 4.22 -5.19 19.76
C LYS A 73 5.23 -6.14 19.09
N ARG A 74 5.02 -6.45 17.80
CA ARG A 74 5.80 -7.43 17.02
C ARG A 74 6.79 -6.79 16.06
N ASP A 75 6.36 -5.74 15.36
CA ASP A 75 7.05 -5.20 14.20
C ASP A 75 7.82 -3.90 14.48
N PHE A 76 7.67 -3.31 15.67
CA PHE A 76 8.38 -2.09 16.04
C PHE A 76 9.87 -2.36 16.26
N GLN A 77 10.69 -1.46 15.75
CA GLN A 77 12.14 -1.56 15.88
C GLN A 77 12.59 -1.08 17.26
N PRO A 78 13.22 -1.94 18.09
CA PRO A 78 13.77 -1.53 19.37
C PRO A 78 14.84 -0.45 19.19
N GLY A 79 14.82 0.57 20.05
CA GLY A 79 15.78 1.68 20.02
C GLY A 79 15.42 2.85 19.10
N ARG A 80 14.35 2.75 18.30
CA ARG A 80 13.72 3.92 17.64
C ARG A 80 12.69 4.58 18.55
N TRP A 81 12.42 5.87 18.32
CA TRP A 81 11.34 6.57 19.00
C TRP A 81 9.99 5.93 18.65
N ILE A 82 9.08 5.92 19.62
CA ILE A 82 7.76 5.31 19.42
C ILE A 82 6.95 6.02 18.32
N VAL A 83 7.07 7.34 18.24
CA VAL A 83 6.40 8.16 17.22
C VAL A 83 6.91 7.81 15.82
N ASP A 84 8.23 7.67 15.67
CA ASP A 84 8.84 7.29 14.39
C ASP A 84 8.37 5.90 13.94
N ASN A 85 8.31 4.93 14.87
CA ASN A 85 7.79 3.60 14.56
C ASN A 85 6.32 3.64 14.11
N ILE A 86 5.48 4.46 14.74
CA ILE A 86 4.08 4.61 14.35
C ILE A 86 3.98 5.19 12.95
N ILE A 87 4.73 6.27 12.66
CA ILE A 87 4.74 6.91 11.34
C ILE A 87 5.23 5.91 10.28
N ASP A 88 6.35 5.25 10.54
CA ASP A 88 6.92 4.22 9.66
C ASP A 88 5.92 3.10 9.35
N SER A 89 5.19 2.62 10.37
CA SER A 89 4.19 1.56 10.20
C SER A 89 2.99 2.02 9.40
N ILE A 90 2.56 3.28 9.55
CA ILE A 90 1.49 3.87 8.73
C ILE A 90 1.95 4.01 7.28
N GLU A 91 3.16 4.54 7.04
CA GLU A 91 3.70 4.74 5.70
C GLU A 91 3.95 3.44 4.95
N LYS A 92 4.32 2.37 5.65
CA LYS A 92 4.57 1.03 5.08
C LYS A 92 3.30 0.18 4.95
N SER A 93 2.13 0.69 5.33
CA SER A 93 0.87 -0.05 5.30
C SER A 93 -0.12 0.56 4.32
N HIS A 94 -0.85 -0.26 3.57
CA HIS A 94 -1.88 0.23 2.66
C HIS A 94 -3.04 0.92 3.40
N ARG A 95 -3.35 0.44 4.62
CA ARG A 95 -4.42 0.93 5.47
C ARG A 95 -3.99 0.99 6.94
N THR A 96 -4.74 1.73 7.74
CA THR A 96 -4.60 1.73 9.20
C THR A 96 -5.94 1.37 9.83
N LEU A 97 -5.94 0.34 10.68
CA LEU A 97 -7.09 -0.15 11.43
C LEU A 97 -6.97 0.33 12.87
N PHE A 98 -7.98 1.06 13.35
CA PHE A 98 -8.07 1.49 14.73
C PHE A 98 -9.06 0.62 15.49
N VAL A 99 -8.60 -0.05 16.52
CA VAL A 99 -9.46 -0.76 17.49
C VAL A 99 -9.86 0.26 18.55
N LEU A 100 -11.11 0.70 18.49
CA LEU A 100 -11.64 1.68 19.42
C LEU A 100 -12.30 0.97 20.59
N SER A 101 -11.82 1.23 21.79
CA SER A 101 -12.39 0.79 23.05
C SER A 101 -12.56 1.97 24.00
N GLU A 102 -13.24 1.77 25.12
CA GLU A 102 -13.43 2.80 26.15
C GLU A 102 -12.12 3.12 26.92
N HIS A 103 -11.07 2.32 26.72
CA HIS A 103 -9.84 2.32 27.53
C HIS A 103 -8.66 3.06 26.89
#